data_AF-A0A414HRS3-F1
#
_entry.id   AF-A0A414HRS3-F1
#
_cell.length_a   1.000
_cell.length_b   1.000
_cell.length_c   1.000
_cell.angle_alpha   90.00
_cell.angle_beta   90.00
_cell.angle_gamma   90.00
#
_symmetry.space_group_name_H-M   'P 1'
#
loop_
_entity.id
_entity.type
_entity.pdbx_description
1 polymer ?
#
loop_
_entity_poly.entity_id
_entity_poly.type
_entity_poly.pdbx_seq_one_letter_code
_entity_poly.pdbx_strand_id
1 'polypeptide(L)'
;MSNYINQVSDSLKNHISELANNPCLFLRNPNVDFSRKRKIDFKTFIGIMMNSGGATMSKELLDFFDFNKNTPSVSAFTQQRSKVLPEAFEYLFKSFTDDNLPTTNNYHGYRLIACEGSNLTIATNQKDARLLLYNYCELITTHVIKQMKNNDKTKQVNFTIAIYICREYLRNKRNLSPPDVINLIEKHVLPVRPGRKDPRKVKPQASVSFLYRVA
;
A
#
# COMPACT_ATOMS: atom_id res chain seq x y z
N MET A 1 -15.28 14.32 -2.55
CA MET A 1 -14.91 13.14 -1.76
C MET A 1 -14.71 11.90 -2.64
N SER A 2 -15.75 11.29 -3.23
CA SER A 2 -15.63 10.03 -4.00
C SER A 2 -14.75 10.11 -5.26
N ASN A 3 -14.79 11.23 -5.99
CA ASN A 3 -14.00 11.40 -7.24
C ASN A 3 -12.49 11.37 -6.98
N TYR A 4 -12.04 11.87 -5.82
CA TYR A 4 -10.62 11.88 -5.48
C TYR A 4 -10.09 10.45 -5.25
N ILE A 5 -10.85 9.61 -4.55
CA ILE A 5 -10.47 8.21 -4.35
C ILE A 5 -10.36 7.49 -5.70
N ASN A 6 -11.30 7.70 -6.62
CA ASN A 6 -11.21 7.16 -7.97
C ASN A 6 -9.95 7.67 -8.69
N GLN A 7 -9.70 8.98 -8.68
CA GLN A 7 -8.52 9.59 -9.30
C GLN A 7 -7.21 8.98 -8.79
N VAL A 8 -7.02 8.88 -7.47
CA VAL A 8 -5.81 8.30 -6.87
C VAL A 8 -5.69 6.81 -7.20
N SER A 9 -6.81 6.09 -7.21
CA SER A 9 -6.83 4.64 -7.52
C SER A 9 -6.53 4.37 -8.98
N ASP A 10 -7.06 5.19 -9.88
CA ASP A 10 -6.82 5.06 -11.32
C ASP A 10 -5.40 5.51 -11.65
N SER A 11 -4.87 6.55 -10.99
CA SER A 11 -3.44 6.89 -11.05
C SER A 11 -2.58 5.69 -10.66
N LEU A 12 -2.86 5.00 -9.55
CA LEU A 12 -2.12 3.81 -9.16
C LEU A 12 -2.19 2.68 -10.20
N LYS A 13 -3.39 2.39 -10.74
CA LYS A 13 -3.58 1.36 -11.78
C LYS A 13 -2.84 1.71 -13.07
N ASN A 14 -2.76 2.99 -13.42
CA ASN A 14 -2.03 3.47 -14.59
C ASN A 14 -0.54 3.22 -14.42
N HIS A 15 0.05 3.62 -13.30
CA HIS A 15 1.47 3.35 -13.00
C HIS A 15 1.81 1.85 -12.99
N ILE A 16 0.93 0.99 -12.44
CA ILE A 16 1.10 -0.48 -12.51
C ILE A 16 1.03 -0.98 -13.96
N SER A 17 0.16 -0.37 -14.78
CA SER A 17 0.04 -0.73 -16.20
C SER A 17 1.24 -0.27 -17.03
N GLU A 18 1.78 0.91 -16.76
CA GLU A 18 3.03 1.39 -17.36
C GLU A 18 4.20 0.46 -17.05
N LEU A 19 4.31 0.01 -15.80
CA LEU A 19 5.28 -1.00 -15.39
C LEU A 19 5.16 -2.27 -16.22
N ALA A 20 3.93 -2.76 -16.40
CA ALA A 20 3.67 -3.96 -17.19
C ALA A 20 3.96 -3.79 -18.68
N ASN A 21 3.85 -2.57 -19.20
CA ASN A 21 4.13 -2.25 -20.60
C ASN A 21 5.63 -2.04 -20.87
N ASN A 22 6.47 -1.91 -19.83
CA ASN A 22 7.91 -1.68 -19.95
C ASN A 22 8.75 -2.81 -19.29
N PRO A 23 8.58 -4.08 -19.70
CA PRO A 23 9.25 -5.21 -19.05
C PRO A 23 10.78 -5.12 -19.07
N CYS A 24 11.35 -4.45 -20.08
CA CYS A 24 12.81 -4.30 -20.24
C CYS A 24 13.51 -3.58 -19.08
N LEU A 25 12.79 -2.74 -18.35
CA LEU A 25 13.35 -1.96 -17.24
C LEU A 25 13.21 -2.67 -15.89
N PHE A 26 12.28 -3.64 -15.80
CA PHE A 26 11.76 -4.11 -14.51
C PHE A 26 11.81 -5.63 -14.33
N LEU A 27 12.10 -6.38 -15.39
CA LEU A 27 12.22 -7.84 -15.37
C LEU A 27 13.66 -8.27 -15.66
N ARG A 28 14.07 -9.39 -15.06
CA ARG A 28 15.40 -9.99 -15.30
C ARG A 28 15.53 -10.51 -16.74
N ASN A 29 14.50 -11.16 -17.28
CA ASN A 29 14.49 -11.65 -18.66
C ASN A 29 13.25 -11.12 -19.40
N PRO A 30 13.30 -9.90 -19.96
CA PRO A 30 12.13 -9.19 -20.49
C PRO A 30 11.35 -9.94 -21.58
N ASN A 31 12.03 -10.71 -22.42
CA ASN A 31 11.42 -11.46 -23.53
C ASN A 31 10.74 -12.76 -23.09
N VAL A 32 11.00 -13.24 -21.88
CA VAL A 32 10.57 -14.57 -21.40
C VAL A 32 9.71 -14.46 -20.15
N ASP A 33 10.10 -13.64 -19.19
CA ASP A 33 9.43 -13.48 -17.92
C ASP A 33 8.05 -12.82 -18.11
N PHE A 34 7.04 -13.36 -17.42
CA PHE A 34 5.62 -12.96 -17.53
C PHE A 34 4.98 -12.98 -18.93
N SER A 35 5.67 -13.48 -19.97
CA SER A 35 5.13 -13.63 -21.33
C SER A 35 3.91 -14.57 -21.43
N ARG A 36 3.87 -15.61 -20.58
CA ARG A 36 2.79 -16.62 -20.57
C ARG A 36 1.69 -16.22 -19.59
N LYS A 37 0.44 -16.47 -19.99
CA LYS A 37 -0.75 -16.33 -19.12
C LYS A 37 -0.71 -17.35 -17.97
N ARG A 38 -0.36 -16.88 -16.78
CA ARG A 38 -0.32 -17.66 -15.53
C ARG A 38 -1.34 -17.13 -14.54
N LYS A 39 -1.60 -17.88 -13.47
CA LYS A 39 -2.45 -17.45 -12.34
C LYS A 39 -1.92 -16.20 -11.62
N ILE A 40 -0.61 -16.00 -11.63
CA ILE A 40 0.06 -14.81 -11.13
C ILE A 40 0.74 -14.17 -12.34
N ASP A 41 0.06 -13.22 -12.97
CA ASP A 41 0.68 -12.33 -13.95
C ASP A 41 1.42 -11.19 -13.22
N PHE A 42 2.07 -10.31 -13.98
CA PHE A 42 2.90 -9.26 -13.41
C PHE A 42 2.08 -8.26 -12.59
N LYS A 43 0.90 -7.84 -13.08
CA LYS A 43 0.02 -6.91 -12.35
C LYS A 43 -0.49 -7.54 -11.04
N THR A 44 -0.88 -8.81 -11.09
CA THR A 44 -1.30 -9.60 -9.93
C THR A 44 -0.16 -9.73 -8.92
N PHE A 45 1.06 -9.99 -9.38
CA PHE A 45 2.24 -10.03 -8.52
C PHE A 45 2.46 -8.70 -7.78
N ILE A 46 2.45 -7.57 -8.49
CA ILE A 46 2.59 -6.24 -7.89
C ILE A 46 1.45 -5.98 -6.88
N GLY A 47 0.21 -6.32 -7.25
CA GLY A 47 -0.95 -6.22 -6.35
C GLY A 47 -0.81 -7.03 -5.06
N ILE A 48 -0.34 -8.28 -5.14
CA ILE A 48 -0.07 -9.11 -3.96
C ILE A 48 1.02 -8.48 -3.09
N MET A 49 2.11 -8.02 -3.70
CA MET A 49 3.25 -7.42 -3.00
C MET A 49 2.84 -6.17 -2.23
N MET A 50 2.13 -5.24 -2.89
CA MET A 50 1.64 -4.01 -2.28
C MET A 50 0.66 -4.27 -1.13
N ASN A 51 -0.24 -5.23 -1.29
CA ASN A 51 -1.31 -5.49 -0.33
C ASN A 51 -0.92 -6.46 0.79
N SER A 52 0.34 -6.91 0.88
CA SER A 52 0.76 -7.88 1.90
C SER A 52 0.82 -7.25 3.30
N GLY A 53 0.22 -7.90 4.29
CA GLY A 53 0.00 -7.37 5.66
C GLY A 53 0.93 -7.96 6.72
N GLY A 54 2.04 -8.58 6.32
CA GLY A 54 3.01 -9.16 7.24
C GLY A 54 2.62 -10.54 7.80
N ALA A 55 1.61 -11.21 7.25
CA ALA A 55 1.33 -12.62 7.54
C ALA A 55 2.28 -13.57 6.79
N THR A 56 2.06 -14.87 6.92
CA THR A 56 2.74 -15.89 6.10
C THR A 56 2.31 -15.76 4.64
N MET A 57 3.19 -16.07 3.68
CA MET A 57 2.84 -16.00 2.25
C MET A 57 1.67 -16.90 1.89
N SER A 58 1.55 -18.08 2.51
CA SER A 58 0.38 -18.94 2.31
C SER A 58 -0.93 -18.23 2.68
N LYS A 59 -0.95 -17.54 3.83
CA LYS A 59 -2.13 -16.80 4.26
C LYS A 59 -2.41 -15.61 3.34
N GLU A 60 -1.39 -14.83 2.98
CA GLU A 60 -1.58 -13.68 2.07
C GLU A 60 -2.11 -14.11 0.70
N LEU A 61 -1.63 -15.24 0.15
CA LEU A 61 -2.12 -15.78 -1.11
C LEU A 61 -3.58 -16.27 -0.98
N LEU A 62 -3.91 -17.03 0.06
CA LEU A 62 -5.29 -17.44 0.31
C LEU A 62 -6.22 -16.23 0.46
N ASP A 63 -5.81 -15.24 1.24
CA ASP A 63 -6.56 -14.01 1.44
C ASP A 63 -6.69 -13.22 0.13
N PHE A 64 -5.67 -13.18 -0.74
CA PHE A 64 -5.72 -12.46 -2.01
C PHE A 64 -6.63 -13.14 -3.04
N PHE A 65 -6.59 -14.47 -3.11
CA PHE A 65 -7.36 -15.28 -4.06
C PHE A 65 -8.70 -15.77 -3.49
N ASP A 66 -9.22 -15.11 -2.44
CA ASP A 66 -10.52 -15.42 -1.81
C ASP A 66 -10.70 -16.89 -1.42
N PHE A 67 -9.64 -17.51 -0.89
CA PHE A 67 -9.61 -18.93 -0.50
C PHE A 67 -10.04 -19.88 -1.63
N ASN A 68 -9.87 -19.46 -2.89
CA ASN A 68 -10.25 -20.25 -4.03
C ASN A 68 -9.38 -21.53 -4.09
N LYS A 69 -9.99 -22.67 -4.46
CA LYS A 69 -9.26 -23.93 -4.69
C LYS A 69 -8.10 -23.80 -5.69
N ASN A 70 -8.19 -22.83 -6.61
CA ASN A 70 -7.18 -22.55 -7.62
C ASN A 70 -6.05 -21.65 -7.13
N THR A 71 -6.00 -21.28 -5.85
CA THR A 71 -4.96 -20.43 -5.27
C THR A 71 -3.55 -20.98 -5.59
N PRO A 72 -2.62 -20.15 -6.10
CA PRO A 72 -1.25 -20.56 -6.37
C PRO A 72 -0.48 -20.96 -5.10
N SER A 73 0.51 -21.83 -5.25
CA SER A 73 1.42 -22.17 -4.14
C SER A 73 2.40 -21.03 -3.83
N VAL A 74 2.95 -21.05 -2.61
CA VAL A 74 4.04 -20.14 -2.21
C VAL A 74 5.25 -20.29 -3.14
N SER A 75 5.60 -21.53 -3.53
CA SER A 75 6.71 -21.77 -4.47
C SER A 75 6.49 -21.11 -5.84
N ALA A 76 5.27 -21.16 -6.37
CA ALA A 76 4.93 -20.49 -7.62
C ALA A 76 5.05 -18.97 -7.50
N PHE A 77 4.64 -18.40 -6.36
CA PHE A 77 4.83 -16.98 -6.07
C PHE A 77 6.31 -16.60 -5.96
N THR A 78 7.11 -17.36 -5.20
CA THR A 78 8.57 -17.14 -5.07
C THR A 78 9.27 -17.16 -6.43
N GLN A 79 8.88 -18.06 -7.32
CA GLN A 79 9.40 -18.12 -8.69
C GLN A 79 8.99 -16.92 -9.55
N GLN A 80 7.79 -16.33 -9.36
CA GLN A 80 7.44 -15.10 -10.06
C GLN A 80 8.21 -13.91 -9.49
N ARG A 81 8.36 -13.85 -8.16
CA ARG A 81 9.09 -12.81 -7.46
C ARG A 81 10.54 -12.71 -7.91
N SER A 82 11.23 -13.84 -8.09
CA SER A 82 12.64 -13.86 -8.49
C SER A 82 12.91 -13.28 -9.88
N LYS A 83 11.86 -13.04 -10.69
CA LYS A 83 11.96 -12.45 -12.02
C LYS A 83 11.91 -10.93 -12.02
N VAL A 84 11.37 -10.33 -10.95
CA VAL A 84 11.12 -8.90 -10.87
C VAL A 84 12.29 -8.22 -10.19
N LEU A 85 12.79 -7.16 -10.81
CA LEU A 85 13.85 -6.32 -10.30
C LEU A 85 13.31 -5.39 -9.19
N PRO A 86 14.06 -5.16 -8.10
CA PRO A 86 13.65 -4.22 -7.06
C PRO A 86 13.33 -2.81 -7.56
N GLU A 87 13.96 -2.41 -8.67
CA GLU A 87 13.78 -1.13 -9.37
C GLU A 87 12.33 -0.91 -9.81
N ALA A 88 11.57 -1.99 -10.01
CA ALA A 88 10.13 -1.92 -10.29
C ALA A 88 9.35 -1.25 -9.15
N PHE A 89 9.67 -1.59 -7.90
CA PHE A 89 9.00 -1.02 -6.73
C PHE A 89 9.47 0.39 -6.44
N GLU A 90 10.75 0.67 -6.68
CA GLU A 90 11.31 2.03 -6.54
C GLU A 90 10.67 2.99 -7.55
N TYR A 91 10.57 2.58 -8.82
CA TYR A 91 9.87 3.34 -9.84
C TYR A 91 8.42 3.59 -9.44
N LEU A 92 7.68 2.54 -9.08
CA LEU A 92 6.26 2.64 -8.73
C LEU A 92 6.03 3.56 -7.54
N PHE A 93 6.88 3.46 -6.51
CA PHE A 93 6.81 4.34 -5.35
C PHE A 93 7.05 5.79 -5.76
N LYS A 94 8.11 6.06 -6.52
CA LYS A 94 8.50 7.43 -6.88
C LYS A 94 7.49 8.08 -7.81
N SER A 95 7.13 7.43 -8.92
CA SER A 95 6.20 7.97 -9.92
C SER A 95 4.81 8.24 -9.32
N PHE A 96 4.24 7.28 -8.61
CA PHE A 96 2.96 7.47 -7.93
C PHE A 96 3.00 8.61 -6.91
N THR A 97 4.08 8.70 -6.12
CA THR A 97 4.22 9.75 -5.11
C THR A 97 4.38 11.12 -5.77
N ASP A 98 5.17 11.23 -6.84
CA ASP A 98 5.38 12.49 -7.56
C ASP A 98 4.08 13.02 -8.19
N ASP A 99 3.25 12.13 -8.75
CA ASP A 99 1.97 12.49 -9.36
C ASP A 99 0.89 12.91 -8.35
N ASN A 100 0.86 12.28 -7.18
CA ASN A 100 -0.24 12.46 -6.21
C ASN A 100 0.13 13.33 -5.01
N LEU A 101 1.42 13.60 -4.76
CA LEU A 101 1.92 14.46 -3.68
C LEU A 101 2.75 15.61 -4.29
N PRO A 102 2.11 16.68 -4.79
CA PRO A 102 2.83 17.83 -5.31
C PRO A 102 3.69 18.45 -4.21
N THR A 103 5.00 18.49 -4.44
CA THR A 103 5.99 19.06 -3.52
C THR A 103 5.84 20.56 -3.43
N THR A 104 5.27 21.04 -2.33
CA THR A 104 5.25 22.48 -2.02
C THR A 104 6.29 22.87 -0.99
N ASN A 105 6.76 21.95 -0.12
CA ASN A 105 7.76 22.23 0.92
C ASN A 105 8.65 21.01 1.21
N ASN A 106 9.86 20.97 0.66
CA ASN A 106 10.88 19.98 1.03
C ASN A 106 11.60 20.44 2.31
N TYR A 107 11.81 19.54 3.25
CA TYR A 107 12.63 19.77 4.45
C TYR A 107 14.09 19.41 4.13
N HIS A 108 14.96 20.42 3.99
CA HIS A 108 16.36 20.24 3.57
C HIS A 108 16.53 19.41 2.29
N GLY A 109 15.65 19.60 1.31
CA GLY A 109 15.68 18.83 0.05
C GLY A 109 15.05 17.44 0.15
N TYR A 110 14.65 17.00 1.34
CA TYR A 110 13.92 15.75 1.55
C TYR A 110 12.40 15.98 1.60
N ARG A 111 11.64 15.08 0.97
CA ARG A 111 10.18 15.07 1.07
C ARG A 111 9.79 14.52 2.45
N LEU A 112 9.07 15.30 3.25
CA LEU A 112 8.49 14.82 4.49
C LEU A 112 7.22 14.04 4.20
N ILE A 113 7.18 12.78 4.62
CA ILE A 113 5.96 11.96 4.65
C ILE A 113 5.59 11.85 6.13
N ALA A 114 4.43 12.40 6.51
CA ALA A 114 3.93 12.23 7.87
C ALA A 114 3.56 10.75 8.04
N CYS A 115 4.21 10.09 9.00
CA CYS A 115 3.90 8.71 9.36
C CYS A 115 3.15 8.73 10.69
N GLU A 116 1.87 8.37 10.68
CA GLU A 116 1.13 8.23 11.94
C GLU A 116 1.79 7.10 12.75
N GLY A 117 2.12 7.37 14.03
CA GLY A 117 2.77 6.43 14.96
C GLY A 117 1.92 5.21 15.38
N SER A 118 1.03 4.76 14.51
CA SER A 118 0.43 3.43 14.55
C SER A 118 1.55 2.39 14.38
N ASN A 119 1.39 1.17 14.94
CA ASN A 119 2.42 0.11 14.97
C ASN A 119 2.76 -0.48 13.57
N LEU A 120 2.59 0.28 12.50
CA LEU A 120 3.04 -0.11 11.18
C LEU A 120 4.55 0.11 11.12
N THR A 121 5.31 -0.98 11.05
CA THR A 121 6.74 -0.93 10.78
C THR A 121 6.98 -0.10 9.52
N ILE A 122 7.57 1.08 9.69
CA ILE A 122 8.06 1.90 8.58
C ILE A 122 9.11 1.05 7.87
N ALA A 123 8.85 0.71 6.62
CA ALA A 123 9.89 0.12 5.80
C ALA A 123 10.95 1.20 5.55
N THR A 124 12.16 1.00 6.06
CA THR A 124 13.29 1.92 5.85
C THR A 124 13.86 1.82 4.43
N ASN A 125 13.29 0.96 3.59
CA ASN A 125 13.76 0.68 2.25
C ASN A 125 12.72 1.13 1.23
N GLN A 126 13.10 2.08 0.37
CA GLN A 126 12.29 2.57 -0.76
C GLN A 126 11.88 1.46 -1.75
N LYS A 127 12.56 0.31 -1.72
CA LYS A 127 12.26 -0.88 -2.53
C LYS A 127 11.16 -1.75 -1.90
N ASP A 128 10.56 -1.33 -0.78
CA ASP A 128 9.45 -2.04 -0.13
C ASP A 128 8.11 -1.59 -0.72
N ALA A 129 7.44 -2.53 -1.39
CA ALA A 129 6.11 -2.33 -1.98
C ALA A 129 5.05 -1.84 -0.99
N ARG A 130 5.24 -2.05 0.33
CA ARG A 130 4.29 -1.60 1.35
C ARG A 130 4.27 -0.09 1.54
N LEU A 131 5.38 0.60 1.25
CA LEU A 131 5.43 2.06 1.34
C LEU A 131 4.45 2.73 0.36
N LEU A 132 4.27 2.11 -0.81
CA LEU A 132 3.31 2.60 -1.78
C LEU A 132 1.87 2.46 -1.28
N LEU A 133 1.50 1.31 -0.67
CA LEU A 133 0.18 1.17 -0.06
C LEU A 133 0.00 2.17 1.07
N TYR A 134 1.04 2.40 1.89
CA TYR A 134 0.99 3.41 2.94
C TYR A 134 0.68 4.79 2.38
N ASN A 135 1.42 5.25 1.37
CA ASN A 135 1.20 6.55 0.73
C ASN A 135 -0.21 6.67 0.14
N TYR A 136 -0.69 5.61 -0.53
CA TYR A 136 -2.07 5.56 -1.02
C TYR A 136 -3.10 5.73 0.11
N CYS A 137 -2.94 4.99 1.22
CA CYS A 137 -3.83 5.09 2.38
C CYS A 137 -3.75 6.48 3.04
N GLU A 138 -2.55 7.06 3.16
CA GLU A 138 -2.31 8.38 3.72
C GLU A 138 -2.99 9.47 2.90
N LEU A 139 -2.90 9.40 1.56
CA LEU A 139 -3.56 10.31 0.64
C LEU A 139 -5.08 10.29 0.81
N ILE A 140 -5.68 9.10 0.84
CA ILE A 140 -7.12 8.93 1.03
C ILE A 140 -7.53 9.45 2.40
N THR A 141 -6.84 9.02 3.45
CA THR A 141 -7.18 9.35 4.83
C THR A 141 -7.05 10.85 5.08
N THR A 142 -5.98 11.49 4.58
CA THR A 142 -5.79 12.94 4.66
C THR A 142 -6.89 13.69 3.92
N HIS A 143 -7.30 13.21 2.74
CA HIS A 143 -8.40 13.83 1.98
C HIS A 143 -9.72 13.73 2.74
N VAL A 144 -10.03 12.56 3.32
CA VAL A 144 -11.21 12.35 4.16
C VAL A 144 -11.17 13.30 5.35
N ILE A 145 -10.08 13.31 6.14
CA ILE A 145 -9.93 14.17 7.33
C ILE A 145 -10.12 15.66 6.98
N LYS A 146 -9.54 16.14 5.88
CA LYS A 146 -9.69 17.55 5.46
C LYS A 146 -11.14 17.92 5.10
N GLN A 147 -11.94 16.96 4.65
CA GLN A 147 -13.34 17.16 4.28
C GLN A 147 -14.33 16.82 5.40
N MET A 148 -13.91 16.04 6.40
CA MET A 148 -14.69 15.82 7.61
C MET A 148 -15.01 17.16 8.25
N LYS A 149 -16.29 17.42 8.51
CA LYS A 149 -16.75 18.63 9.24
C LYS A 149 -16.33 18.66 10.72
N ASN A 150 -15.42 17.77 11.13
CA ASN A 150 -14.98 17.63 12.51
C ASN A 150 -13.81 18.58 12.78
N ASN A 151 -14.14 19.83 13.15
CA ASN A 151 -13.18 20.77 13.74
C ASN A 151 -12.72 20.35 15.16
N ASP A 152 -13.19 19.20 15.63
CA ASP A 152 -12.89 18.64 16.93
C ASP A 152 -11.49 18.00 16.94
N LYS A 153 -10.49 18.79 17.35
CA LYS A 153 -9.08 18.36 17.53
C LYS A 153 -8.92 17.22 18.56
N THR A 154 -9.99 16.78 19.20
CA THR A 154 -9.99 15.66 20.14
C THR A 154 -10.17 14.29 19.46
N LYS A 155 -10.29 14.22 18.14
CA LYS A 155 -10.43 12.95 17.39
C LYS A 155 -9.40 12.84 16.27
N GLN A 156 -8.91 11.63 16.04
CA GLN A 156 -8.02 11.26 14.95
C GLN A 156 -8.57 9.99 14.27
N VAL A 157 -8.25 9.76 13.00
CA VAL A 157 -8.66 8.53 12.31
C VAL A 157 -7.93 7.33 12.91
N ASN A 158 -8.59 6.17 12.95
CA ASN A 158 -7.91 4.92 13.24
C ASN A 158 -7.17 4.43 11.99
N PHE A 159 -5.89 4.82 11.83
CA PHE A 159 -5.13 4.53 10.62
C PHE A 159 -4.97 3.04 10.32
N THR A 160 -4.84 2.22 11.37
CA THR A 160 -4.80 0.75 11.22
C THR A 160 -6.03 0.25 10.47
N ILE A 161 -7.22 0.71 10.86
CA ILE A 161 -8.49 0.34 10.21
C ILE A 161 -8.58 0.97 8.81
N ALA A 162 -8.12 2.22 8.63
CA ALA A 162 -8.10 2.88 7.33
C ALA A 162 -7.26 2.10 6.29
N ILE A 163 -6.09 1.57 6.68
CA ILE A 163 -5.28 0.70 5.81
C ILE A 163 -6.07 -0.55 5.41
N TYR A 164 -6.73 -1.20 6.36
CA TYR A 164 -7.53 -2.40 6.06
C TYR A 164 -8.66 -2.07 5.07
N ILE A 165 -9.36 -0.95 5.26
CA ILE A 165 -10.43 -0.50 4.36
C ILE A 165 -9.86 -0.23 2.95
N CYS A 166 -8.77 0.52 2.84
CA CYS A 166 -8.12 0.82 1.56
C CYS A 166 -7.63 -0.44 0.85
N ARG A 167 -7.06 -1.39 1.60
CA ARG A 167 -6.63 -2.70 1.07
C ARG A 167 -7.79 -3.53 0.54
N GLU A 168 -8.91 -3.58 1.26
CA GLU A 168 -10.11 -4.30 0.79
C GLU A 168 -10.68 -3.65 -0.47
N TYR A 169 -10.69 -2.31 -0.52
CA TYR A 169 -11.11 -1.56 -1.71
C TYR A 169 -10.22 -1.84 -2.93
N LEU A 170 -8.89 -1.78 -2.77
CA LEU A 170 -7.95 -2.10 -3.87
C LEU A 170 -8.03 -3.55 -4.36
N ARG A 171 -8.41 -4.47 -3.48
CA ARG A 171 -8.63 -5.89 -3.83
C ARG A 171 -10.01 -6.13 -4.47
N ASN A 172 -10.83 -5.09 -4.65
CA ASN A 172 -12.24 -5.18 -5.04
C ASN A 172 -13.03 -6.16 -4.16
N LYS A 173 -12.63 -6.31 -2.90
CA LYS A 173 -13.35 -7.16 -1.95
C LYS A 173 -14.57 -6.43 -1.43
N ARG A 174 -15.63 -7.20 -1.17
CA ARG A 174 -16.90 -6.72 -0.60
C ARG A 174 -17.62 -5.64 -1.45
N ASN A 175 -17.24 -5.48 -2.73
CA ASN A 175 -17.78 -4.49 -3.66
C ASN A 175 -17.83 -3.07 -3.08
N LEU A 176 -16.80 -2.69 -2.32
CA LEU A 176 -16.74 -1.36 -1.69
C LEU A 176 -16.72 -0.26 -2.76
N SER A 177 -17.66 0.68 -2.65
CA SER A 177 -17.64 1.90 -3.45
C SER A 177 -16.80 3.00 -2.76
N PRO A 178 -16.30 4.01 -3.49
CA PRO A 178 -15.58 5.12 -2.87
C PRO A 178 -16.38 5.84 -1.75
N PRO A 179 -17.70 6.07 -1.88
CA PRO A 179 -18.54 6.53 -0.77
C PRO A 179 -18.46 5.62 0.47
N ASP A 180 -18.47 4.29 0.29
CA ASP A 180 -18.37 3.35 1.42
C ASP A 180 -17.02 3.43 2.11
N VAL A 181 -15.93 3.59 1.34
CA VAL A 181 -14.58 3.79 1.90
C VAL A 181 -14.55 5.01 2.80
N ILE A 182 -15.12 6.13 2.34
CA ILE A 182 -15.19 7.38 3.12
C ILE A 182 -15.99 7.14 4.41
N ASN A 183 -17.22 6.64 4.28
CA ASN A 183 -18.12 6.41 5.41
C ASN A 183 -17.51 5.46 6.45
N LEU A 184 -16.79 4.41 6.00
CA LEU A 184 -16.11 3.47 6.89
C LEU A 184 -14.94 4.12 7.62
N ILE A 185 -14.14 4.95 6.95
CA ILE A 185 -13.03 5.67 7.58
C ILE A 185 -13.56 6.68 8.61
N GLU A 186 -14.57 7.46 8.25
CA GLU A 186 -15.19 8.46 9.15
C GLU A 186 -15.80 7.81 10.41
N LYS A 187 -16.37 6.62 10.26
CA LYS A 187 -16.93 5.85 11.39
C LYS A 187 -15.87 5.37 12.37
N HIS A 188 -14.64 5.13 11.92
CA HIS A 188 -13.56 4.57 12.73
C HIS A 188 -12.55 5.65 13.15
N VAL A 189 -12.93 6.44 14.15
CA VAL A 189 -12.07 7.45 14.78
C VAL A 189 -11.69 7.06 16.21
N LEU A 190 -10.54 7.56 16.67
CA LEU A 190 -10.00 7.39 18.02
C LEU A 190 -9.93 8.76 18.72
N PRO A 191 -10.16 8.82 20.04
CA PRO A 191 -9.95 10.05 20.79
C PRO A 191 -8.45 10.36 20.93
N VAL A 192 -8.07 11.61 20.65
CA VAL A 192 -6.78 12.21 20.98
C VAL A 192 -6.80 12.55 22.47
N ARG A 193 -5.88 11.97 23.23
CA ARG A 193 -5.78 12.16 24.69
C ARG A 193 -4.51 12.96 25.02
N PRO A 194 -4.59 14.30 25.10
CA PRO A 194 -3.45 15.12 25.55
C PRO A 194 -3.13 14.81 27.02
N GLY A 195 -1.84 14.87 27.39
CA GLY A 195 -1.42 14.72 28.79
C GLY A 195 -1.57 13.30 29.37
N ARG A 196 -1.20 12.25 28.62
CA ARG A 196 -1.20 10.89 29.18
C ARG A 196 -0.27 10.80 30.40
N LYS A 197 -0.82 10.35 31.53
CA LYS A 197 -0.06 10.04 32.76
C LYS A 197 1.04 9.00 32.52
N ASP A 198 0.79 8.03 31.65
CA ASP A 198 1.80 7.10 31.14
C ASP A 198 1.98 7.34 29.62
N PRO A 199 3.01 8.08 29.20
CA PRO A 199 3.27 8.32 27.79
C PRO A 199 3.56 7.00 27.06
N ARG A 200 3.12 6.91 25.80
CA ARG A 200 3.39 5.72 24.99
C ARG A 200 4.90 5.57 24.83
N LYS A 201 5.47 4.48 25.36
CA LYS A 201 6.88 4.13 25.13
C LYS A 201 7.05 3.70 23.68
N VAL A 202 7.51 4.62 22.83
CA VAL A 202 7.86 4.31 21.44
C VAL A 202 9.13 3.47 21.48
N LYS A 203 9.00 2.17 21.20
CA LYS A 203 10.16 1.30 21.04
C LYS A 203 10.66 1.44 19.60
N PRO A 204 11.95 1.77 19.37
CA PRO A 204 12.50 1.68 18.03
C PRO A 204 12.36 0.23 17.56
N GLN A 205 11.62 0.03 16.47
CA GLN A 205 11.53 -1.27 15.81
C GLN A 205 12.61 -1.34 14.74
N ALA A 206 13.35 -2.45 14.71
CA ALA A 206 14.28 -2.71 13.62
C ALA A 206 13.49 -2.83 12.31
N SER A 207 14.02 -2.24 11.25
CA SER A 207 13.41 -2.36 9.93
C SER A 207 13.53 -3.78 9.42
N VAL A 208 12.41 -4.48 9.32
CA VAL A 208 12.37 -5.81 8.70
C VAL A 208 12.10 -5.61 7.21
N SER A 209 13.15 -5.66 6.40
CA SER A 209 13.01 -5.68 4.94
C SER A 209 12.10 -6.83 4.54
N PHE A 210 10.99 -6.55 3.87
CA PHE A 210 10.14 -7.62 3.36
C PHE A 210 10.87 -8.52 2.35
N LEU A 211 11.97 -8.02 1.75
CA LEU A 211 12.78 -8.83 0.85
C LEU A 211 13.34 -10.09 1.53
N TYR A 212 13.49 -10.11 2.87
CA TYR A 212 14.08 -11.23 3.61
C TYR A 212 13.15 -12.45 3.75
N ARG A 213 11.82 -12.31 3.64
CA ARG A 213 10.91 -13.45 3.87
C ARG A 213 10.79 -14.42 2.69
N VAL A 214 11.42 -14.09 1.57
CA VAL A 214 11.36 -14.87 0.33
C VAL A 214 12.71 -14.81 -0.43
N ALA A 215 13.79 -14.41 0.25
CA ALA A 215 15.16 -14.59 -0.23
C ALA A 215 15.67 -15.95 0.27
#